data_AF-A0A7C5HD15-F1
#
_entry.id   AF-A0A7C5HD15-F1
#
_cell.length_a   1.000
_cell.length_b   1.000
_cell.length_c   1.000
_cell.angle_alpha   90.00
_cell.angle_beta   90.00
_cell.angle_gamma   90.00
#
_symmetry.space_group_name_H-M   'P 1'
#
loop_
_entity.id
_entity.type
_entity.pdbx_description
1 polymer ?
#
loop_
_entity_poly.entity_id
_entity_poly.type
_entity_poly.pdbx_seq_one_letter_code
_entity_poly.pdbx_strand_id
1 'polypeptide(L)'
;GVDIKLSSPHMISNDIENLLYRFKSNNMNLEDIAEFHILFERIHPFADGKGRVGRLLMAYQAIQNNIVPPLIKTESRNEYLQAINDKNELYKFLQASIDKSLELINNSNI
;
A
#
# COMPACT_ATOMS: atom_id res chain seq x y z
N GLY A 1 -15.54 9.47 -3.84
CA GLY A 1 -15.12 8.14 -3.38
C GLY A 1 -14.96 7.27 -4.60
N VAL A 2 -13.99 6.37 -4.63
CA VAL A 2 -13.87 5.44 -5.75
C VAL A 2 -14.96 4.39 -5.62
N ASP A 3 -15.70 4.13 -6.70
CA ASP A 3 -16.69 3.04 -6.78
C ASP A 3 -15.95 1.69 -6.74
N ILE A 4 -15.75 1.19 -5.53
CA ILE A 4 -15.11 -0.11 -5.28
C ILE A 4 -16.12 -0.99 -4.56
N LYS A 5 -16.44 -2.14 -5.15
CA LYS A 5 -17.25 -3.16 -4.50
C LYS A 5 -16.47 -3.74 -3.32
N LEU A 6 -16.91 -3.43 -2.10
CA LEU A 6 -16.31 -3.90 -0.86
C LEU A 6 -16.71 -5.34 -0.54
N SER A 7 -15.89 -6.03 0.25
CA SER A 7 -16.25 -7.33 0.81
C SER A 7 -17.48 -7.21 1.72
N SER A 8 -18.37 -8.21 1.65
CA SER A 8 -19.51 -8.28 2.57
C SER A 8 -19.01 -8.60 3.99
N PRO A 9 -19.64 -8.09 5.07
CA PRO A 9 -19.12 -8.25 6.43
C PRO A 9 -18.79 -9.68 6.85
N HIS A 10 -19.63 -10.65 6.47
CA HIS A 10 -19.43 -12.07 6.78
C HIS A 10 -18.31 -12.74 5.96
N MET A 11 -17.85 -12.11 4.88
CA MET A 11 -16.77 -12.60 4.02
C MET A 11 -15.40 -12.00 4.39
N ILE A 12 -15.35 -10.91 5.16
CA ILE A 12 -14.10 -10.19 5.47
C ILE A 12 -13.01 -11.11 6.01
N SER A 13 -13.33 -11.99 6.97
CA SER A 13 -12.33 -12.91 7.55
C SER A 13 -11.73 -13.84 6.49
N ASN A 14 -12.59 -14.44 5.67
CA ASN A 14 -12.18 -15.33 4.59
C ASN A 14 -11.37 -14.59 3.52
N ASP A 15 -11.76 -13.37 3.17
CA ASP A 15 -11.05 -12.58 2.15
C ASP A 15 -9.67 -12.13 2.64
N ILE A 16 -9.53 -11.79 3.93
CA ILE A 16 -8.24 -11.53 4.56
C ILE A 16 -7.37 -12.78 4.60
N GLU A 17 -7.92 -13.93 5.00
CA GLU A 17 -7.18 -15.20 5.00
C GLU A 17 -6.67 -15.56 3.59
N ASN A 18 -7.52 -15.42 2.57
CA ASN A 18 -7.13 -15.64 1.18
C ASN A 18 -6.05 -14.65 0.73
N LEU A 19 -6.15 -13.38 1.13
CA LEU A 19 -5.14 -12.37 0.82
C LEU A 19 -3.78 -12.73 1.44
N LEU A 20 -3.75 -13.11 2.73
CA LEU A 20 -2.54 -13.51 3.45
C LEU A 20 -1.98 -14.85 2.95
N TYR A 21 -2.83 -15.74 2.45
CA TYR A 21 -2.39 -16.97 1.80
C TYR A 21 -1.67 -16.67 0.48
N ARG A 22 -2.24 -15.79 -0.34
CA ARG A 22 -1.72 -15.40 -1.67
C ARG A 22 -0.42 -14.61 -1.59
N PHE A 23 -0.30 -13.70 -0.61
CA PHE A 23 0.88 -12.86 -0.43
C PHE A 23 1.59 -13.22 0.87
N LYS A 24 2.65 -14.01 0.76
CA LYS A 24 3.55 -14.23 1.90
C LYS A 24 4.31 -12.93 2.17
N SER A 25 4.46 -12.58 3.44
CA SER A 25 5.09 -11.32 3.86
C SER A 25 6.57 -11.19 3.48
N ASN A 26 7.22 -12.31 3.15
CA ASN A 26 8.64 -12.36 2.81
C ASN A 26 8.80 -12.60 1.30
N ASN A 27 9.84 -12.01 0.72
CA ASN A 27 10.16 -12.02 -0.71
C ASN A 27 9.13 -11.32 -1.61
N MET A 28 8.45 -10.29 -1.10
CA MET A 28 7.62 -9.40 -1.91
C MET A 28 8.48 -8.34 -2.61
N ASN A 29 8.22 -8.11 -3.90
CA ASN A 29 8.73 -6.92 -4.58
C ASN A 29 7.73 -5.74 -4.42
N LEU A 30 8.06 -4.57 -4.97
CA LEU A 30 7.20 -3.39 -4.85
C LEU A 30 5.85 -3.54 -5.58
N GLU A 31 5.80 -4.31 -6.68
CA GLU A 31 4.56 -4.60 -7.39
C GLU A 31 3.63 -5.50 -6.55
N ASP A 32 4.18 -6.48 -5.85
CA ASP A 32 3.43 -7.34 -4.92
C ASP A 32 2.84 -6.53 -3.77
N ILE A 33 3.62 -5.58 -3.23
CA ILE A 33 3.19 -4.68 -2.15
C ILE A 33 2.07 -3.76 -2.64
N ALA A 34 2.20 -3.20 -3.85
CA ALA A 34 1.15 -2.40 -4.47
C ALA A 34 -0.15 -3.21 -4.66
N GLU A 35 -0.04 -4.43 -5.19
CA GLU A 35 -1.21 -5.29 -5.40
C GLU A 35 -1.88 -5.68 -4.08
N PHE A 36 -1.10 -6.10 -3.09
CA PHE A 36 -1.61 -6.41 -1.75
C PHE A 36 -2.37 -5.22 -1.16
N HIS A 37 -1.78 -4.03 -1.23
CA HIS A 37 -2.37 -2.83 -0.64
C HIS A 37 -3.70 -2.44 -1.30
N ILE A 38 -3.79 -2.54 -2.64
CA ILE A 38 -5.05 -2.33 -3.35
C ILE A 38 -6.10 -3.34 -2.87
N LEU A 39 -5.76 -4.64 -2.84
CA LEU A 39 -6.71 -5.69 -2.44
C LEU A 39 -7.15 -5.52 -0.97
N PHE A 40 -6.23 -5.18 -0.07
CA PHE A 40 -6.54 -4.92 1.33
C PHE A 40 -7.54 -3.75 1.51
N GLU A 41 -7.34 -2.64 0.79
CA GLU A 41 -8.24 -1.49 0.85
C GLU A 41 -9.62 -1.80 0.24
N ARG A 42 -9.67 -2.71 -0.74
CA ARG A 42 -10.93 -3.24 -1.32
C ARG A 42 -11.69 -4.14 -0.35
N ILE A 43 -11.00 -4.99 0.42
CA ILE A 43 -11.64 -5.84 1.45
C ILE A 43 -12.25 -5.00 2.56
N HIS A 44 -11.56 -3.93 2.96
CA HIS A 44 -12.07 -2.95 3.91
C HIS A 44 -12.43 -3.53 5.30
N PRO A 45 -11.48 -4.20 5.97
CA PRO A 45 -11.77 -4.97 7.19
C PRO A 45 -12.14 -4.12 8.42
N PHE A 46 -11.92 -2.80 8.37
CA PHE A 46 -12.09 -1.90 9.51
C PHE A 46 -13.09 -0.78 9.22
N ALA A 47 -13.91 -0.43 10.23
CA ALA A 47 -14.92 0.62 10.14
C ALA A 47 -14.32 2.03 10.00
N ASP A 48 -13.23 2.32 10.71
CA ASP A 48 -12.48 3.59 10.64
C ASP A 48 -10.96 3.32 10.63
N GLY A 49 -10.17 4.30 10.22
CA GLY A 49 -8.70 4.24 10.24
C GLY A 49 -8.09 3.34 9.18
N LYS A 50 -8.89 2.70 8.32
CA LYS A 50 -8.47 1.83 7.21
C LYS A 50 -7.24 2.32 6.44
N GLY A 51 -7.24 3.57 5.99
CA GLY A 51 -6.13 4.11 5.21
C GLY A 51 -4.84 4.28 6.03
N ARG A 52 -4.95 4.47 7.36
CA ARG A 52 -3.77 4.49 8.25
C ARG A 52 -3.22 3.08 8.43
N VAL A 53 -4.09 2.09 8.63
CA VAL A 53 -3.69 0.69 8.78
C VAL A 53 -3.10 0.14 7.48
N GLY A 54 -3.73 0.39 6.33
CA GLY A 54 -3.21 -0.03 5.03
C GLY A 54 -1.81 0.52 4.76
N ARG A 55 -1.59 1.83 4.98
CA ARG A 55 -0.26 2.43 4.83
C ARG A 55 0.77 1.89 5.84
N LEU A 56 0.35 1.61 7.08
CA LEU A 56 1.23 0.99 8.08
C LEU A 56 1.64 -0.42 7.66
N LEU A 57 0.71 -1.21 7.14
CA LEU A 57 0.98 -2.55 6.59
C LEU A 57 1.92 -2.48 5.39
N MET A 58 1.68 -1.56 4.46
CA MET A 58 2.56 -1.31 3.30
C MET A 58 3.98 -0.97 3.76
N ALA A 59 4.13 -0.08 4.73
CA ALA A 59 5.44 0.28 5.29
C ALA A 59 6.12 -0.93 5.95
N TYR A 60 5.38 -1.72 6.73
CA TYR A 60 5.89 -2.94 7.35
C TYR A 60 6.36 -3.95 6.29
N GLN A 61 5.57 -4.21 5.25
CA GLN A 61 5.93 -5.09 4.14
C GLN A 61 7.19 -4.61 3.42
N ALA A 62 7.31 -3.30 3.16
CA ALA A 62 8.52 -2.76 2.54
C ALA A 62 9.76 -3.05 3.41
N ILE A 63 9.70 -2.77 4.71
CA ILE A 63 10.81 -3.02 5.66
C ILE A 63 11.18 -4.50 5.69
N GLN A 64 10.19 -5.40 5.80
CA GLN A 64 10.43 -6.84 5.82
C GLN A 64 11.12 -7.36 4.55
N ASN A 65 10.97 -6.65 3.42
CA ASN A 65 11.49 -7.03 2.12
C ASN A 65 12.68 -6.17 1.68
N ASN A 66 13.33 -5.44 2.59
CA ASN A 66 14.48 -4.58 2.32
C ASN A 66 14.21 -3.47 1.28
N ILE A 67 12.96 -3.00 1.23
CA ILE A 67 12.53 -1.87 0.41
C ILE A 67 12.34 -0.65 1.32
N VAL A 68 12.79 0.52 0.86
CA VAL A 68 12.53 1.78 1.57
C VAL A 68 11.02 2.01 1.64
N PRO A 69 10.43 2.27 2.81
CA PRO A 69 9.00 2.52 2.91
C PRO A 69 8.57 3.75 2.09
N PRO A 70 7.56 3.62 1.20
CA PRO A 70 7.04 4.77 0.45
C PRO A 70 6.48 5.85 1.39
N LEU A 71 7.01 7.07 1.29
CA LEU A 71 6.52 8.20 2.07
C LEU A 71 5.40 8.96 1.33
N ILE A 72 4.16 8.68 1.70
CA ILE A 72 2.98 9.35 1.12
C ILE A 72 2.70 10.64 1.90
N LYS A 73 3.17 11.76 1.35
CA LYS A 73 2.96 13.09 1.95
C LYS A 73 1.56 13.64 1.68
N THR A 74 1.12 14.59 2.51
CA THR A 74 -0.23 15.18 2.44
C THR A 74 -0.51 15.82 1.08
N GLU A 75 0.49 16.48 0.49
CA GLU A 75 0.41 17.11 -0.83
C GLU A 75 0.12 16.12 -1.97
N SER A 76 0.62 14.88 -1.87
CA SER A 76 0.43 13.83 -2.88
C SER A 76 -0.77 12.94 -2.61
N ARG A 77 -1.64 13.30 -1.64
CA ARG A 77 -2.79 12.48 -1.26
C ARG A 77 -3.73 12.19 -2.43
N ASN A 78 -4.00 13.19 -3.28
CA ASN A 78 -4.93 13.02 -4.40
C ASN A 78 -4.37 12.07 -5.46
N GLU A 79 -3.08 12.19 -5.78
CA GLU A 79 -2.37 11.29 -6.71
C GLU A 79 -2.39 9.86 -6.19
N TYR A 80 -2.09 9.65 -4.90
CA TYR A 80 -2.19 8.34 -4.26
C TYR A 80 -3.60 7.73 -4.36
N LEU A 81 -4.65 8.52 -4.06
CA LEU A 81 -6.04 8.06 -4.13
C LEU A 81 -6.50 7.75 -5.56
N GLN A 82 -5.91 8.38 -6.57
CA GLN A 82 -6.15 8.04 -7.97
C GLN A 82 -5.40 6.75 -8.35
N ALA A 83 -4.14 6.65 -7.96
CA ALA A 83 -3.26 5.54 -8.27
C ALA A 83 -3.74 4.20 -7.69
N ILE A 84 -4.41 4.20 -6.54
CA ILE A 84 -4.92 2.97 -5.89
C ILE A 84 -5.93 2.16 -6.73
N ASN A 85 -6.41 2.72 -7.83
CA ASN A 85 -7.38 2.06 -8.70
C ASN A 85 -6.73 1.16 -9.75
N ASP A 86 -5.43 1.34 -9.99
CA ASP A 86 -4.64 0.59 -10.97
C ASP A 86 -3.30 0.17 -10.37
N LYS A 87 -2.95 -1.11 -10.49
CA LYS A 87 -1.72 -1.66 -9.90
C LYS A 87 -0.47 -0.96 -10.44
N ASN A 88 -0.41 -0.71 -11.75
CA ASN A 88 0.75 -0.13 -12.40
C ASN A 88 0.90 1.35 -12.01
N GLU A 89 -0.21 2.08 -11.92
CA GLU A 89 -0.19 3.46 -11.46
C GLU A 89 0.21 3.57 -9.98
N LEU A 90 -0.28 2.68 -9.11
CA LEU A 90 0.16 2.64 -7.73
C LEU A 90 1.65 2.29 -7.62
N TYR A 91 2.12 1.28 -8.36
CA TYR A 91 3.54 0.93 -8.40
C TYR A 91 4.42 2.15 -8.77
N LYS A 92 4.09 2.86 -9.85
CA LYS A 92 4.83 4.06 -10.28
C LYS A 92 4.81 5.14 -9.19
N PHE A 93 3.66 5.36 -8.56
CA PHE A 93 3.53 6.33 -7.48
C PHE A 93 4.40 5.98 -6.27
N LEU A 94 4.41 4.70 -5.86
CA LEU A 94 5.24 4.24 -4.74
C LEU A 94 6.73 4.33 -5.08
N GLN A 95 7.14 3.96 -6.29
CA GLN A 95 8.53 4.08 -6.74
C GLN A 95 8.99 5.55 -6.70
N ALA A 96 8.20 6.47 -7.25
CA ALA A 96 8.52 7.91 -7.21
C ALA A 96 8.60 8.45 -5.77
N SER A 97 7.74 7.95 -4.87
CA SER A 97 7.76 8.31 -3.45
C SER A 97 9.03 7.82 -2.74
N ILE A 98 9.51 6.62 -3.10
CA ILE A 98 10.78 6.06 -2.62
C ILE A 98 11.96 6.89 -3.13
N ASP A 99 12.01 7.16 -4.44
CA ASP A 99 13.11 7.91 -5.07
C ASP A 99 13.26 9.29 -4.42
N LYS A 100 12.16 10.01 -4.23
CA LYS A 100 12.15 11.31 -3.53
C LYS A 100 12.63 11.21 -2.09
N SER A 101 12.35 10.10 -1.41
CA SER A 101 12.82 9.87 -0.04
C SER A 101 14.33 9.64 0.00
N LEU A 102 14.87 8.88 -0.96
CA LEU A 102 16.30 8.66 -1.12
C LEU A 102 17.04 9.95 -1.48
N GLU A 103 16.48 10.78 -2.36
CA GLU A 103 17.02 12.12 -2.66
C GLU A 103 17.12 12.98 -1.41
N LEU A 104 16.08 13.00 -0.57
CA LEU A 104 16.09 13.76 0.68
C LEU A 104 17.17 13.24 1.64
N ILE A 105 17.33 11.92 1.77
CA ILE A 105 18.37 11.34 2.62
C ILE A 105 19.77 11.75 2.12
N ASN A 106 20.00 11.64 0.81
CA ASN A 106 21.29 11.97 0.21
C ASN A 106 21.62 13.46 0.35
N ASN A 107 20.62 14.33 0.23
CA ASN A 107 20.77 15.77 0.40
C ASN A 107 20.81 16.22 1.87
N SER A 108 20.48 15.32 2.82
CA SER A 108 20.52 15.59 4.27
C SER A 108 21.86 15.19 4.91
N ASN A 109 22.80 14.64 4.14
CA ASN A 109 24.18 14.46 4.58
C ASN A 109 24.87 15.84 4.67
N ILE A 110 24.67 16.51 5.81
CA ILE A 110 25.48 17.62 6.33
C ILE A 110 26.78 17.05 6.88
#